data_AF-A0A2I0AUE7-F1
#
_entry.id   AF-A0A2I0AUE7-F1
#
_cell.length_a   1.000
_cell.length_b   1.000
_cell.length_c   1.000
_cell.angle_alpha   90.00
_cell.angle_beta   90.00
_cell.angle_gamma   90.00
#
_symmetry.space_group_name_H-M   'P 1'
#
loop_
_entity.id
_entity.type
_entity.pdbx_description
1 polymer ?
#
loop_
_entity_poly.entity_id
_entity_poly.type
_entity_poly.pdbx_seq_one_letter_code
_entity_poly.pdbx_strand_id
1 'polypeptide(L)'
;MQRFSKFLLLPCSYPIKIVPILVGGLSSENEAMYGKLLAKYMDDPRNFFSVSSDFCHWGFRFNYMHYDKIHGPVHKSIEALDRMGMDIIQTGDPDSFKCYLDQFGNTICGRHPISVFLHMLRTCSTNISIGFVRYEQSSQCKTTKDSSVSYASAVAKVDGGKMRHVAS
;
A
#
# COMPACT_ATOMS: atom_id res chain seq x y z
N MET A 1 -4.76 17.03 3.62
CA MET A 1 -3.71 17.64 2.78
C MET A 1 -3.28 16.60 1.77
N GLN A 2 -3.75 16.68 0.52
CA GLN A 2 -3.42 15.73 -0.54
C GLN A 2 -1.95 15.93 -0.93
N ARG A 3 -1.08 14.97 -0.62
CA ARG A 3 0.30 14.97 -1.12
C ARG A 3 0.27 14.48 -2.57
N PHE A 4 0.52 15.40 -3.50
CA PHE A 4 0.77 15.07 -4.91
C PHE A 4 2.03 14.20 -5.00
N SER A 5 1.90 13.00 -5.58
CA SER A 5 3.04 12.19 -6.02
C SER A 5 3.84 12.99 -7.06
N LYS A 6 5.03 13.45 -6.68
CA LYS A 6 5.98 14.08 -7.60
C LYS A 6 6.74 12.97 -8.33
N PHE A 7 6.21 12.51 -9.45
CA PHE A 7 6.93 11.59 -10.33
C PHE A 7 8.09 12.32 -10.99
N LEU A 8 9.33 11.95 -10.64
CA LEU A 8 10.50 12.32 -11.42
C LEU A 8 10.59 11.37 -12.62
N LEU A 9 9.89 11.70 -13.70
CA LEU A 9 10.08 11.03 -14.98
C LEU A 9 11.36 11.59 -15.61
N LEU A 10 12.44 10.80 -15.59
CA LEU A 10 13.58 11.02 -16.47
C LEU A 10 13.09 11.05 -17.93
N PRO A 11 13.72 11.83 -18.83
CA PRO A 11 13.29 11.92 -20.22
C PRO A 11 13.35 10.53 -20.87
N CYS A 12 12.19 9.88 -20.95
CA CYS A 12 12.00 8.61 -21.61
C CYS A 12 11.54 8.91 -23.03
N SER A 13 12.20 8.33 -24.02
CA SER A 13 11.93 8.52 -25.46
C SER A 13 10.57 7.96 -25.92
N TYR A 14 9.78 7.40 -25.01
CA TYR A 14 8.49 6.76 -25.29
C TYR A 14 7.33 7.63 -24.81
N PRO A 15 6.31 7.88 -25.64
CA PRO A 15 5.12 8.61 -25.22
C PRO A 15 4.31 7.78 -24.20
N ILE A 16 4.32 8.20 -22.93
CA ILE A 16 3.53 7.58 -21.85
C ILE A 16 2.17 8.28 -21.75
N LYS A 17 1.08 7.51 -21.76
CA LYS A 17 -0.27 8.02 -21.44
C LYS A 17 -0.54 7.83 -19.95
N ILE A 18 -1.01 8.88 -19.29
CA ILE A 18 -1.31 8.86 -17.84
C ILE A 18 -2.81 8.90 -17.63
N VAL A 19 -3.33 8.01 -16.77
CA VAL A 19 -4.72 8.01 -16.32
C VAL A 19 -4.75 8.29 -14.82
N PRO A 20 -5.02 9.52 -14.38
CA PRO A 20 -5.09 9.85 -12.96
C PRO A 20 -6.40 9.34 -12.35
N ILE A 21 -6.31 8.62 -11.23
CA ILE A 21 -7.48 8.14 -10.46
C ILE A 21 -7.36 8.70 -9.04
N LEU A 22 -8.32 9.54 -8.64
CA LEU A 22 -8.42 10.05 -7.28
C LEU A 22 -9.29 9.11 -6.45
N VAL A 23 -8.69 8.46 -5.45
CA VAL A 23 -9.40 7.55 -4.53
C VAL A 23 -9.71 8.27 -3.23
N GLY A 24 -11.00 8.34 -2.88
CA GLY A 24 -11.49 8.92 -1.62
C GLY A 24 -11.60 7.90 -0.49
N GLY A 25 -12.40 8.23 0.52
CA GLY A 25 -12.83 7.24 1.52
C GLY A 25 -13.80 6.24 0.89
N LEU A 26 -13.44 4.96 0.91
CA LEU A 26 -14.25 3.89 0.32
C LEU A 26 -14.77 2.94 1.41
N SER A 27 -15.95 2.34 1.16
CA SER A 27 -16.39 1.14 1.87
C SER A 27 -15.73 -0.10 1.27
N SER A 28 -15.71 -1.21 2.00
CA SER A 28 -15.11 -2.47 1.52
C SER A 28 -15.78 -2.99 0.24
N GLU A 29 -17.09 -2.79 0.08
CA GLU A 29 -17.81 -3.18 -1.14
C GLU A 29 -17.34 -2.36 -2.34
N ASN A 30 -17.12 -1.05 -2.15
CA ASN A 30 -16.62 -0.17 -3.19
C ASN A 30 -15.15 -0.48 -3.54
N GLU A 31 -14.31 -0.83 -2.56
CA GLU A 31 -12.94 -1.28 -2.80
C GLU A 31 -12.92 -2.53 -3.69
N ALA A 32 -13.74 -3.53 -3.36
CA ALA A 32 -13.88 -4.76 -4.16
C ALA A 32 -14.44 -4.48 -5.56
N MET A 33 -15.47 -3.64 -5.67
CA MET A 33 -16.07 -3.26 -6.94
C MET A 33 -15.06 -2.56 -7.87
N TYR A 34 -14.34 -1.56 -7.36
CA TYR A 34 -13.32 -0.86 -8.15
C TYR A 34 -12.14 -1.77 -8.49
N GLY A 35 -11.74 -2.65 -7.56
CA GLY A 35 -10.70 -3.62 -7.82
C GLY A 35 -11.06 -4.54 -8.99
N LYS A 36 -12.29 -5.07 -9.00
CA LYS A 36 -12.82 -5.88 -10.12
C LYS A 36 -12.90 -5.09 -11.43
N LEU A 37 -13.35 -3.83 -11.39
CA LEU A 37 -13.47 -2.97 -12.56
C LEU A 37 -12.11 -2.69 -13.22
N LEU A 38 -11.06 -2.47 -12.40
CA LEU A 38 -9.72 -2.12 -12.87
C LEU A 38 -8.84 -3.33 -13.18
N ALA A 39 -9.19 -4.53 -12.69
CA ALA A 39 -8.38 -5.75 -12.84
C ALA A 39 -7.99 -6.08 -14.28
N LYS A 40 -8.89 -5.86 -15.26
CA LYS A 40 -8.61 -6.11 -16.68
C LYS A 40 -7.41 -5.33 -17.23
N TYR A 41 -7.08 -4.19 -16.62
CA TYR A 41 -5.95 -3.36 -17.04
C TYR A 41 -4.62 -3.88 -16.46
N MET A 42 -4.64 -4.72 -15.41
CA MET A 42 -3.45 -5.43 -14.90
C MET A 42 -2.99 -6.52 -15.87
N ASP A 43 -3.91 -7.10 -16.65
CA ASP A 43 -3.63 -8.18 -17.59
C ASP A 43 -3.00 -7.69 -18.91
N ASP A 44 -2.95 -6.38 -19.15
CA ASP A 44 -2.24 -5.81 -20.30
C ASP A 44 -0.80 -5.45 -19.90
N PRO A 45 0.23 -6.15 -20.42
CA PRO A 45 1.63 -5.95 -20.03
C PRO A 45 2.20 -4.59 -20.46
N ARG A 46 1.45 -3.78 -21.22
CA ARG A 46 1.82 -2.41 -21.58
C ARG A 46 1.45 -1.39 -20.50
N ASN A 47 0.61 -1.79 -19.55
CA ASN A 47 0.21 -0.94 -18.43
C ASN A 47 1.14 -1.12 -17.25
N PHE A 48 1.28 -0.06 -16.45
CA PHE A 48 1.85 -0.14 -15.12
C PHE A 48 0.97 0.68 -14.17
N PHE A 49 0.98 0.29 -12.90
CA PHE A 49 0.20 0.95 -11.86
C PHE A 49 1.15 1.58 -10.84
N SER A 50 0.83 2.81 -10.43
CA SER A 50 1.51 3.44 -9.31
C SER A 50 0.49 3.74 -8.21
N VAL A 51 0.62 3.04 -7.08
CA VAL A 51 -0.22 3.22 -5.90
C VAL A 51 0.53 4.12 -4.91
N SER A 52 0.01 5.32 -4.66
CA SER A 52 0.67 6.31 -3.80
C SER A 52 0.19 6.18 -2.35
N SER A 53 1.11 5.95 -1.41
CA SER A 53 0.82 5.94 0.03
C SER A 53 2.06 6.23 0.87
N ASP A 54 1.87 7.00 1.94
CA ASP A 54 2.73 6.96 3.13
C ASP A 54 2.21 5.84 4.06
N PHE A 55 3.06 5.34 4.97
CA PHE A 55 2.71 4.35 6.00
C PHE A 55 2.32 5.04 7.32
N CYS A 56 2.67 4.51 8.49
CA CYS A 56 2.25 5.08 9.78
C CYS A 56 2.55 6.58 9.92
N HIS A 57 1.53 7.36 10.23
CA HIS A 57 1.64 8.71 10.77
C HIS A 57 1.49 8.62 12.29
N TRP A 58 2.61 8.59 13.00
CA TRP A 58 2.65 8.39 14.45
C TRP A 58 2.91 9.69 15.20
N GLY A 59 2.19 9.90 16.29
CA GLY A 59 2.37 11.00 17.24
C GLY A 59 1.07 11.71 17.58
N PHE A 60 1.11 12.52 18.63
CA PHE A 60 -0.07 13.25 19.16
C PHE A 60 -0.79 14.07 18.09
N ARG A 61 -0.04 14.76 17.20
CA ARG A 61 -0.61 15.59 16.13
C ARG A 61 -1.43 14.83 15.09
N PHE A 62 -1.27 13.50 15.03
CA PHE A 62 -2.01 12.61 14.14
C PHE A 62 -3.12 11.84 14.87
N ASN A 63 -3.29 12.08 16.17
CA ASN A 63 -4.21 11.33 17.03
C ASN A 63 -3.97 9.80 16.97
N TYR A 64 -2.71 9.39 16.79
CA TYR A 64 -2.34 7.99 16.69
C TYR A 64 -1.00 7.74 17.38
N MET A 65 -1.02 6.98 18.47
CA MET A 65 0.16 6.72 19.30
C MET A 65 0.21 5.26 19.74
N HIS A 66 -0.21 4.34 18.86
CA HIS A 66 -0.08 2.91 19.11
C HIS A 66 1.38 2.58 19.45
N TYR A 67 1.60 1.93 20.59
CA TYR A 67 2.94 1.64 21.07
C TYR A 67 2.93 0.32 21.84
N ASP A 68 3.63 -0.65 21.27
CA ASP A 68 3.90 -1.92 21.91
C ASP A 68 5.34 -1.95 22.45
N LYS A 69 5.45 -1.97 23.78
CA LYS A 69 6.72 -1.93 24.50
C LYS A 69 7.58 -3.18 24.27
N ILE A 70 7.00 -4.30 23.80
CA ILE A 70 7.79 -5.51 23.54
C ILE A 70 8.84 -5.28 22.44
N HIS A 71 8.60 -4.31 21.54
CA HIS A 71 9.52 -3.97 20.46
C HIS A 71 10.59 -2.94 20.86
N GLY A 72 10.64 -2.54 22.14
CA GLY A 72 11.62 -1.59 22.65
C GLY A 72 11.21 -0.13 22.36
N PRO A 73 12.11 0.74 21.86
CA PRO A 73 11.80 2.15 21.62
C PRO A 73 10.61 2.36 20.67
N VAL A 74 9.93 3.51 20.78
CA VAL A 74 8.74 3.86 19.98
C VAL A 74 8.95 3.62 18.49
N HIS A 75 10.05 4.11 17.90
CA HIS A 75 10.33 3.92 16.48
C HIS A 75 10.42 2.45 16.03
N LYS A 76 10.86 1.54 16.93
CA LYS A 76 10.89 0.10 16.65
C LYS A 76 9.51 -0.54 16.75
N SER A 77 8.65 -0.07 17.64
CA SER A 77 7.24 -0.46 17.64
C SER A 77 6.50 0.00 16.38
N ILE A 78 6.76 1.23 15.91
CA ILE A 78 6.23 1.72 14.63
C ILE A 78 6.74 0.86 13.48
N GLU A 79 8.04 0.57 13.45
CA GLU A 79 8.63 -0.31 12.42
C GLU A 79 8.00 -1.70 12.42
N ALA A 80 7.82 -2.32 13.59
CA ALA A 80 7.19 -3.63 13.70
C ALA A 80 5.73 -3.61 13.18
N LEU A 81 4.96 -2.57 13.54
CA LEU A 81 3.59 -2.40 13.08
C LEU A 81 3.51 -2.21 11.55
N ASP A 82 4.39 -1.38 10.99
CA ASP A 82 4.43 -1.13 9.54
C ASP A 82 4.89 -2.39 8.79
N ARG A 83 5.91 -3.10 9.30
CA ARG A 83 6.40 -4.35 8.70
C ARG A 83 5.32 -5.43 8.68
N MET A 84 4.53 -5.55 9.74
CA MET A 84 3.36 -6.45 9.74
C MET A 84 2.38 -6.09 8.61
N GLY A 85 2.06 -4.80 8.44
CA GLY A 85 1.21 -4.35 7.34
C GLY A 85 1.83 -4.62 5.96
N MET A 86 3.14 -4.42 5.82
CA MET A 86 3.91 -4.72 4.61
C MET A 86 3.86 -6.21 4.27
N ASP A 87 4.12 -7.09 5.25
CA ASP A 87 4.09 -8.54 5.07
C ASP A 87 2.70 -9.02 4.64
N ILE A 88 1.65 -8.46 5.25
CA ILE A 88 0.25 -8.74 4.85
C ILE A 88 -0.02 -8.26 3.42
N ILE A 89 0.40 -7.05 3.04
CA ILE A 89 0.27 -6.56 1.66
C ILE A 89 0.99 -7.49 0.68
N GLN A 90 2.14 -8.04 1.04
CA GLN A 90 2.90 -8.97 0.18
C GLN A 90 2.15 -10.26 -0.13
N THR A 91 1.19 -10.67 0.72
CA THR A 91 0.33 -11.84 0.44
C THR A 91 -0.63 -11.62 -0.73
N GLY A 92 -0.91 -10.37 -1.10
CA GLY A 92 -1.92 -10.04 -2.10
C GLY A 92 -3.37 -10.16 -1.59
N ASP A 93 -3.59 -10.39 -0.29
CA ASP A 93 -4.91 -10.63 0.28
C ASP A 93 -5.57 -9.35 0.86
N PRO A 94 -6.62 -8.80 0.22
CA PRO A 94 -7.30 -7.60 0.73
C PRO A 94 -8.02 -7.83 2.07
N ASP A 95 -8.52 -9.04 2.33
CA ASP A 95 -9.27 -9.32 3.57
C ASP A 95 -8.34 -9.31 4.78
N SER A 96 -7.17 -9.94 4.68
CA SER A 96 -6.12 -9.86 5.71
C SER A 96 -5.66 -8.42 5.96
N PHE A 97 -5.52 -7.61 4.89
CA PHE A 97 -5.15 -6.20 5.04
C PHE A 97 -6.24 -5.39 5.76
N LYS A 98 -7.51 -5.63 5.44
CA LYS A 98 -8.65 -5.04 6.16
C LYS A 98 -8.63 -5.43 7.64
N CYS A 99 -8.46 -6.72 7.96
CA CYS A 99 -8.38 -7.18 9.34
C CYS A 99 -7.25 -6.50 10.13
N TYR A 100 -6.07 -6.32 9.51
CA TYR A 100 -4.97 -5.57 10.10
C TYR A 100 -5.34 -4.11 10.40
N LEU A 101 -5.97 -3.42 9.44
CA LEU A 101 -6.40 -2.03 9.64
C LEU A 101 -7.47 -1.92 10.73
N ASP A 102 -8.43 -2.84 10.77
CA ASP A 102 -9.48 -2.87 11.80
C ASP A 102 -8.89 -3.12 13.20
N GLN A 103 -7.89 -4.01 13.29
CA GLN A 103 -7.25 -4.37 14.55
C GLN A 103 -6.36 -3.26 15.11
N PHE A 104 -5.51 -2.65 14.27
CA PHE A 104 -4.48 -1.73 14.73
C PHE A 104 -4.78 -0.26 14.45
N GLY A 105 -5.68 0.05 13.52
CA GLY A 105 -5.99 1.42 13.12
C GLY A 105 -4.80 2.17 12.53
N ASN A 106 -3.80 1.47 11.97
CA ASN A 106 -2.59 2.13 11.44
C ASN A 106 -2.96 3.20 10.40
N THR A 107 -2.34 4.37 10.52
CA THR A 107 -2.70 5.60 9.79
C THR A 107 -2.13 5.66 8.38
N ILE A 108 -2.14 4.54 7.66
CA ILE A 108 -1.70 4.43 6.26
C ILE A 108 -2.62 5.29 5.38
N CYS A 109 -2.08 6.35 4.77
CA CYS A 109 -2.91 7.36 4.10
C CYS A 109 -3.52 6.88 2.78
N GLY A 110 -2.85 5.94 2.10
CA GLY A 110 -3.30 5.29 0.87
C GLY A 110 -3.94 3.93 1.10
N ARG A 111 -4.48 3.64 2.29
CA ARG A 111 -5.12 2.34 2.60
C ARG A 111 -6.20 1.93 1.57
N HIS A 112 -6.99 2.88 1.07
CA HIS A 112 -8.05 2.62 0.09
C HIS A 112 -7.48 2.30 -1.31
N PRO A 113 -6.55 3.11 -1.89
CA PRO A 113 -5.80 2.69 -3.09
C PRO A 113 -5.11 1.33 -2.97
N ILE A 114 -4.50 1.03 -1.81
CA ILE A 114 -3.85 -0.27 -1.56
C ILE A 114 -4.89 -1.39 -1.56
N SER A 115 -6.01 -1.23 -0.86
CA SER A 115 -7.10 -2.23 -0.84
C SER A 115 -7.66 -2.49 -2.24
N VAL A 116 -7.94 -1.43 -3.01
CA VAL A 116 -8.37 -1.54 -4.42
C VAL A 116 -7.34 -2.32 -5.24
N PHE A 117 -6.05 -2.03 -5.08
CA PHE A 117 -4.98 -2.75 -5.76
C PHE A 117 -4.94 -4.25 -5.38
N LEU A 118 -5.08 -4.59 -4.10
CA LEU A 118 -5.15 -5.98 -3.66
C LEU A 118 -6.38 -6.71 -4.24
N HIS A 119 -7.53 -6.04 -4.34
CA HIS A 119 -8.70 -6.58 -5.03
C HIS A 119 -8.51 -6.73 -6.55
N MET A 120 -7.72 -5.86 -7.19
CA MET A 120 -7.30 -6.04 -8.59
C MET A 120 -6.47 -7.32 -8.73
N LEU A 121 -5.48 -7.54 -7.85
CA LEU A 121 -4.63 -8.74 -7.85
C LEU A 121 -5.42 -10.03 -7.62
N ARG A 122 -6.45 -9.99 -6.77
CA ARG A 122 -7.37 -11.11 -6.54
C ARG A 122 -8.15 -11.49 -7.81
N THR A 123 -8.44 -10.51 -8.66
CA THR A 123 -9.37 -10.67 -9.80
C THR A 123 -8.67 -10.85 -11.14
N CYS A 124 -7.47 -10.29 -11.32
CA CYS A 124 -6.75 -10.38 -12.60
C CYS A 124 -6.26 -11.82 -12.88
N SER A 125 -6.05 -12.12 -14.15
CA SER A 125 -5.57 -13.43 -14.59
C SER A 125 -4.05 -13.59 -14.39
N THR A 126 -3.35 -12.46 -14.37
CA THR A 126 -1.89 -12.38 -14.23
C THR A 126 -1.47 -12.68 -12.79
N ASN A 127 -0.54 -13.61 -12.62
CA ASN A 127 0.04 -13.89 -11.31
C ASN A 127 1.11 -12.84 -11.00
N ILE A 128 0.95 -12.12 -9.89
CA ILE A 128 1.80 -10.99 -9.52
C ILE A 128 2.28 -11.17 -8.07
N SER A 129 3.59 -11.06 -7.87
CA SER A 129 4.20 -11.03 -6.54
C SER A 129 4.61 -9.61 -6.15
N ILE A 130 4.36 -9.24 -4.89
CA ILE A 130 4.73 -7.95 -4.32
C ILE A 130 5.96 -8.13 -3.43
N GLY A 131 6.95 -7.25 -3.59
CA GLY A 131 8.12 -7.18 -2.72
C GLY A 131 8.42 -5.75 -2.28
N PHE A 132 8.51 -5.52 -0.98
CA PHE A 132 9.01 -4.25 -0.46
C PHE A 132 10.53 -4.15 -0.61
N VAL A 133 11.01 -3.01 -1.09
CA VAL A 133 12.42 -2.74 -1.41
C VAL A 133 13.07 -1.88 -0.35
N ARG A 134 12.34 -0.90 0.19
CA ARG A 134 12.86 0.02 1.20
C ARG A 134 11.78 0.40 2.22
N TYR A 135 12.24 0.63 3.44
CA TYR A 135 11.47 1.20 4.54
C TYR A 135 12.31 2.27 5.20
N GLU A 136 11.71 3.41 5.53
CA GLU A 136 12.36 4.50 6.22
C GLU A 136 11.33 5.23 7.09
N GLN A 137 11.81 5.93 8.12
CA GLN A 137 10.98 6.81 8.94
C GLN A 137 11.52 8.23 8.84
N SER A 138 10.64 9.23 8.82
CA SER A 138 11.05 10.64 8.75
C SER A 138 11.96 11.05 9.93
N SER A 139 11.79 10.39 11.07
CA SER A 139 12.59 10.52 12.28
C SER A 139 12.40 9.30 13.18
N GLN A 140 13.36 9.03 14.05
CA GLN A 140 13.25 7.97 15.06
C GLN A 140 12.63 8.53 16.34
N CYS A 141 11.32 8.35 16.51
CA CYS A 141 10.63 8.68 17.77
C CYS A 141 11.23 7.92 18.96
N LYS A 142 11.51 8.65 20.04
CA LYS A 142 12.02 8.12 21.32
C LYS A 142 11.02 8.35 22.45
N THR A 143 10.19 9.39 22.35
CA THR A 143 9.25 9.80 23.39
C THR A 143 7.85 10.04 22.81
N THR A 144 6.86 10.17 23.69
CA THR A 144 5.47 10.51 23.35
C THR A 144 5.30 11.93 22.82
N LYS A 145 6.31 12.80 22.94
CA LYS A 145 6.28 14.16 22.38
C LYS A 145 6.73 14.20 20.92
N ASP A 146 7.37 13.14 20.44
CA ASP A 146 7.87 13.07 19.07
C ASP A 146 6.72 12.75 18.09
N SER A 147 6.99 12.93 16.80
CA SER A 147 6.11 12.46 15.73
C SER A 147 6.93 12.06 14.52
N SER A 148 6.46 11.06 13.77
CA SER A 148 7.12 10.57 12.56
C SER A 148 6.09 10.12 11.53
N VAL A 149 6.50 10.11 10.26
CA VAL A 149 5.79 9.48 9.16
C VAL A 149 6.70 8.40 8.58
N SER A 150 6.16 7.21 8.38
CA SER A 150 6.86 6.09 7.76
C SER A 150 6.68 6.09 6.24
N TYR A 151 7.70 5.63 5.53
CA TYR A 151 7.73 5.51 4.08
C TYR A 151 8.16 4.09 3.70
N ALA A 152 7.46 3.50 2.73
CA ALA A 152 7.82 2.21 2.18
C ALA A 152 7.71 2.25 0.64
N SER A 153 8.62 1.55 -0.03
CA SER A 153 8.54 1.34 -1.48
C SER A 153 8.45 -0.14 -1.79
N ALA A 154 7.57 -0.50 -2.72
CA ALA A 154 7.38 -1.87 -3.18
C ALA A 154 7.35 -1.94 -4.71
N VAL A 155 7.70 -3.11 -5.22
CA VAL A 155 7.56 -3.47 -6.63
C VAL A 155 6.66 -4.69 -6.71
N ALA A 156 5.64 -4.60 -7.56
CA ALA A 156 4.81 -5.73 -7.94
C ALA A 156 5.25 -6.20 -9.34
N LYS A 157 5.61 -7.48 -9.48
CA LYS A 157 6.10 -8.05 -10.74
C LYS A 157 5.26 -9.25 -11.15
N VAL A 158 5.09 -9.43 -12.45
CA VAL A 158 4.49 -10.65 -12.99
C VAL A 158 5.42 -11.82 -12.70
N ASP A 159 4.90 -12.87 -12.07
CA ASP A 159 5.62 -14.11 -11.90
C ASP A 159 5.68 -14.82 -13.26
N GLY A 160 6.87 -15.28 -13.68
CA GLY A 160 7.05 -16.03 -14.92
C GLY A 160 6.39 -17.43 -14.94
N GLY A 161 5.52 -17.73 -13.98
CA GLY A 161 4.73 -18.97 -13.88
C GLY A 161 3.33 -18.80 -14.46
N LYS A 162 2.76 -19.91 -14.95
CA LYS A 162 1.45 -20.01 -15.66
C LYS A 162 0.36 -19.07 -15.13
N MET A 163 -0.45 -18.53 -16.05
CA MET A 163 -1.64 -17.72 -15.75
C MET A 163 -2.55 -18.44 -14.73
N ARG A 164 -3.15 -17.66 -13.82
CA ARG A 164 -4.17 -18.19 -12.91
C ARG A 164 -5.43 -18.51 -13.74
N HIS A 165 -5.94 -19.74 -13.65
CA HIS A 165 -7.28 -20.05 -14.12
C HIS A 165 -8.27 -19.40 -13.17
N VAL A 166 -8.83 -18.25 -13.55
CA VAL A 166 -9.96 -17.64 -12.85
C VAL A 166 -11.20 -18.45 -13.21
N ALA A 167 -11.76 -19.20 -12.25
CA ALA A 167 -13.04 -19.87 -12.45
C ALA A 167 -14.14 -18.80 -12.62
N SER A 168 -14.88 -18.92 -13.71
CA SER A 168 -16.02 -18.08 -14.10
C SER A 168 -17.20 -18.20 -13.15
#